data_AF-A0A960UN46-F1
#
_entry.id   AF-A0A960UN46-F1
#
_cell.length_a   1.000
_cell.length_b   1.000
_cell.length_c   1.000
_cell.angle_alpha   90.00
_cell.angle_beta   90.00
_cell.angle_gamma   90.00
#
_symmetry.space_group_name_H-M   'P 1'
#
loop_
_entity.id
_entity.type
_entity.pdbx_description
1 polymer ?
#
loop_
_entity_poly.entity_id
_entity_poly.type
_entity_poly.pdbx_seq_one_letter_code
_entity_poly.pdbx_strand_id
1 'polypeptide(L)'
;MKTRIVSATLIGILLLGSACKEEKTETITLYGGAPSGLIIRNKPDTSGDRVGIIPLGTAVQVLEQKEPAVTIQGKSGRWTRVKLDKVEGWVFGGFLLANPPSKTESADSNAPTVTGLESGDVACYVTLDYGNGKTEMKTAAFDICDQPIKGKKITFKMEKGQVLADSCQGDPECSETKTVDLITTVTVVK
;
A
#
# COMPACT_ATOMS: atom_id res chain seq x y z
N MET A 1 46.24 22.36 74.21
CA MET A 1 46.64 21.01 74.67
C MET A 1 45.38 20.15 74.77
N LYS A 2 45.40 18.96 74.14
CA LYS A 2 44.40 17.86 74.15
C LYS A 2 43.09 18.09 73.35
N THR A 3 42.50 17.15 72.61
CA THR A 3 42.87 15.89 71.92
C THR A 3 41.69 15.56 70.98
N ARG A 4 41.95 14.79 69.92
CA ARG A 4 41.00 14.23 68.92
C ARG A 4 39.88 13.37 69.55
N ILE A 5 38.77 13.13 68.80
CA ILE A 5 38.26 11.81 68.38
C ILE A 5 37.11 11.96 67.35
N VAL A 6 37.07 10.95 66.46
CA VAL A 6 36.30 10.72 65.23
C VAL A 6 34.85 10.31 65.50
N SER A 7 33.93 10.64 64.59
CA SER A 7 32.83 9.72 64.23
C SER A 7 32.29 10.07 62.84
N ALA A 8 32.74 9.29 61.86
CA ALA A 8 32.06 9.14 60.59
C ALA A 8 30.90 8.17 60.81
N THR A 9 29.68 8.59 60.49
CA THR A 9 28.58 7.65 60.24
C THR A 9 27.70 8.16 59.12
N LEU A 10 27.72 7.36 58.07
CA LEU A 10 27.06 7.40 56.79
C LEU A 10 25.60 6.94 56.95
N ILE A 11 24.62 7.74 56.49
CA ILE A 11 23.24 7.40 56.08
C ILE A 11 22.75 8.65 55.32
N GLY A 12 22.25 8.62 54.08
CA GLY A 12 21.77 7.54 53.24
C GLY A 12 20.50 8.00 52.51
N ILE A 13 20.63 8.22 51.19
CA ILE A 13 19.56 8.20 50.18
C ILE A 13 18.65 9.44 50.12
N LEU A 14 19.16 10.46 49.44
CA LEU A 14 18.36 11.42 48.69
C LEU A 14 18.51 11.06 47.21
N LEU A 15 17.43 10.62 46.57
CA LEU A 15 17.13 10.66 45.12
C LEU A 15 15.91 9.76 44.89
N LEU A 16 14.70 10.34 45.00
CA LEU A 16 13.54 9.78 44.31
C LEU A 16 13.77 9.94 42.82
N GLY A 17 14.55 9.02 42.24
CA GLY A 17 14.56 8.81 40.81
C GLY A 17 13.15 8.37 40.43
N SER A 18 12.31 9.32 40.01
CA SER A 18 11.14 8.98 39.21
C SER A 18 11.69 8.34 37.95
N ALA A 19 11.70 7.01 37.93
CA ALA A 19 11.76 6.25 36.71
C ALA A 19 10.51 6.66 35.92
N CYS A 20 10.62 7.72 35.11
CA CYS A 20 9.70 7.96 34.02
C CYS A 20 9.76 6.70 33.16
N LYS A 21 8.75 5.85 33.35
CA LYS A 21 8.54 4.67 32.53
C LYS A 21 8.35 5.21 31.11
N GLU A 22 9.30 4.91 30.22
CA GLU A 22 9.21 5.27 28.82
C GLU A 22 7.98 4.54 28.25
N GLU A 23 6.88 5.27 28.09
CA GLU A 23 5.63 4.73 27.61
C GLU A 23 5.79 4.49 26.10
N LYS A 24 5.97 3.21 25.74
CA LYS A 24 6.08 2.75 24.37
C LYS A 24 4.77 3.07 23.64
N THR A 25 4.71 4.26 23.06
CA THR A 25 3.56 4.72 22.27
C THR A 25 3.52 3.86 21.01
N GLU A 26 2.48 3.04 20.86
CA GLU A 26 2.27 2.28 19.63
C GLU A 26 1.95 3.27 18.49
N THR A 27 2.87 3.39 17.54
CA THR A 27 2.71 4.30 16.41
C THR A 27 1.78 3.68 15.37
N ILE A 28 0.62 4.30 15.17
CA ILE A 28 -0.31 3.89 14.11
C ILE A 28 0.35 4.20 12.76
N THR A 29 0.52 3.17 11.93
CA THR A 29 1.04 3.30 10.57
C THR A 29 -0.10 3.19 9.56
N LEU A 30 -0.19 4.14 8.64
CA LEU A 30 -1.12 4.11 7.51
C LEU A 30 -0.36 4.33 6.20
N TYR A 31 -1.04 4.15 5.07
CA TYR A 31 -0.42 4.21 3.74
C TYR A 31 -1.12 5.25 2.86
N GLY A 32 -0.38 5.93 2.00
CA GLY A 32 -0.96 6.83 0.99
C GLY A 32 -1.84 6.05 0.00
N GLY A 33 -3.09 6.46 -0.19
CA GLY A 33 -4.06 5.78 -1.05
C GLY A 33 -4.45 6.51 -2.34
N ALA A 34 -3.79 7.61 -2.67
CA ALA A 34 -4.07 8.38 -3.88
C ALA A 34 -3.06 8.04 -5.00
N PRO A 35 -3.50 7.63 -6.20
CA PRO A 35 -2.60 7.26 -7.30
C PRO A 35 -1.60 8.36 -7.69
N SER A 36 -2.03 9.62 -7.68
CA SER A 36 -1.18 10.79 -7.98
C SER A 36 -0.38 11.30 -6.77
N GLY A 37 -0.39 10.56 -5.65
CA GLY A 37 0.16 10.99 -4.37
C GLY A 37 -0.80 11.83 -3.53
N LEU A 38 -0.76 11.64 -2.21
CA LEU A 38 -1.58 12.32 -1.23
C LEU A 38 -0.87 13.56 -0.68
N ILE A 39 -1.57 14.68 -0.71
CA ILE A 39 -1.02 16.00 -0.39
C ILE A 39 -0.89 16.18 1.12
N ILE A 40 0.31 16.51 1.59
CA ILE A 40 0.55 16.98 2.97
C ILE A 40 0.38 18.51 3.00
N ARG A 41 -0.46 18.99 3.89
CA ARG A 41 -0.79 20.41 4.06
C ARG A 41 -0.35 20.95 5.40
N ASN A 42 -0.06 22.25 5.49
CA ASN A 42 0.30 22.89 6.76
C ASN A 42 -0.87 22.99 7.76
N LYS A 43 -2.12 22.96 7.29
CA LYS A 43 -3.34 23.00 8.12
C LYS A 43 -4.37 21.95 7.65
N PRO A 44 -5.28 21.51 8.54
CA PRO A 44 -6.32 20.53 8.22
C PRO A 44 -7.45 21.13 7.39
N ASP A 45 -7.13 21.64 6.20
CA ASP A 45 -8.07 22.30 5.30
C ASP A 45 -7.62 22.17 3.84
N THR A 46 -8.56 22.10 2.89
CA THR A 46 -8.25 21.99 1.45
C THR A 46 -7.55 23.22 0.88
N SER A 47 -7.67 24.37 1.53
CA SER A 47 -6.96 25.62 1.23
C SER A 47 -5.58 25.72 1.90
N GLY A 48 -5.17 24.74 2.71
CA GLY A 48 -3.85 24.71 3.34
C GLY A 48 -2.71 24.64 2.33
N ASP A 49 -1.58 25.27 2.64
CA ASP A 49 -0.40 25.25 1.77
C ASP A 49 0.16 23.84 1.66
N ARG A 50 0.65 23.51 0.46
CA ARG A 50 1.31 22.23 0.19
C ARG A 50 2.71 22.25 0.82
N VAL A 51 2.96 21.31 1.73
CA VAL A 51 4.27 21.13 2.38
C VAL A 51 4.94 19.79 2.04
N GLY A 52 4.21 18.88 1.39
CA GLY A 52 4.75 17.60 0.94
C GLY A 52 3.77 16.76 0.15
N ILE A 53 4.20 15.55 -0.21
CA ILE A 53 3.40 14.55 -0.90
C ILE A 53 3.78 13.16 -0.38
N ILE A 54 2.78 12.32 -0.16
CA ILE A 54 2.92 10.90 0.19
C ILE A 54 2.65 10.12 -1.09
N PRO A 55 3.64 9.45 -1.69
CA PRO A 55 3.40 8.57 -2.83
C PRO A 55 2.41 7.44 -2.50
N LEU A 56 1.79 6.85 -3.53
CA LEU A 56 0.88 5.72 -3.36
C LEU A 56 1.61 4.56 -2.65
N GLY A 57 0.97 4.02 -1.61
CA GLY A 57 1.48 2.90 -0.81
C GLY A 57 2.65 3.22 0.10
N THR A 58 3.08 4.49 0.20
CA THR A 58 4.11 4.89 1.16
C THR A 58 3.54 4.91 2.58
N ALA A 59 4.24 4.26 3.50
CA ALA A 59 3.91 4.23 4.92
C ALA A 59 4.16 5.60 5.58
N VAL A 60 3.25 6.02 6.46
CA VAL A 60 3.36 7.24 7.27
C VAL A 60 2.94 6.96 8.71
N GLN A 61 3.56 7.68 9.64
CA GLN A 61 3.17 7.63 11.05
C GLN A 61 2.02 8.60 11.28
N VAL A 62 0.93 8.13 11.91
CA VAL A 62 -0.18 8.97 12.35
C VAL A 62 0.16 9.57 13.70
N LEU A 63 0.06 10.89 13.81
CA LEU A 63 0.32 11.64 15.03
C LEU A 63 -0.97 12.09 15.72
N GLU A 64 -1.97 12.51 14.94
CA GLU A 64 -3.20 13.12 15.45
C GLU A 64 -4.34 12.95 14.42
N GLN A 65 -5.58 12.86 14.89
CA GLN A 65 -6.78 12.94 14.04
C GLN A 65 -7.75 13.97 14.61
N LYS A 66 -8.29 14.82 13.73
CA LYS A 66 -9.28 15.84 14.10
C LYS A 66 -10.70 15.42 13.74
N GLU A 67 -11.60 15.71 14.66
CA GLU A 67 -13.03 15.65 14.47
C GLU A 67 -13.59 17.00 13.99
N PRO A 68 -14.75 17.03 13.32
CA PRO A 68 -15.49 15.87 12.83
C PRO A 68 -14.85 15.28 11.56
N ALA A 69 -15.28 14.08 11.17
CA ALA A 69 -15.06 13.62 9.81
C ALA A 69 -15.76 14.54 8.80
N VAL A 70 -15.12 14.78 7.67
CA VAL A 70 -15.66 15.57 6.55
C VAL A 70 -15.70 14.72 5.28
N THR A 71 -16.51 15.13 4.30
CA THR A 71 -16.56 14.50 2.98
C THR A 71 -15.86 15.36 1.96
N ILE A 72 -14.85 14.81 1.27
CA ILE A 72 -14.11 15.49 0.20
C ILE A 72 -14.01 14.52 -0.98
N GLN A 73 -14.42 14.96 -2.17
CA GLN A 73 -14.41 14.13 -3.39
C GLN A 73 -15.10 12.77 -3.22
N GLY A 74 -16.25 12.76 -2.53
CA GLY A 74 -17.05 11.54 -2.30
C GLY A 74 -16.47 10.56 -1.26
N LYS A 75 -15.33 10.87 -0.63
CA LYS A 75 -14.77 10.07 0.46
C LYS A 75 -14.95 10.78 1.79
N SER A 76 -15.34 10.01 2.81
CA SER A 76 -15.42 10.48 4.19
C SER A 76 -14.13 10.18 4.94
N GLY A 77 -13.68 11.11 5.77
CA GLY A 77 -12.51 10.89 6.61
C GLY A 77 -12.22 12.07 7.53
N ARG A 78 -11.32 11.86 8.48
CA ARG A 78 -10.84 12.91 9.37
C ARG A 78 -9.63 13.58 8.77
N TRP A 79 -9.36 14.81 9.17
CA TRP A 79 -8.03 15.37 8.94
C TRP A 79 -7.04 14.66 9.88
N THR A 80 -5.99 14.12 9.29
CA THR A 80 -5.01 13.30 10.00
C THR A 80 -3.65 13.96 9.88
N ARG A 81 -3.03 14.27 11.01
CA ARG A 81 -1.65 14.75 11.06
C ARG A 81 -0.72 13.55 10.96
N VAL A 82 0.23 13.61 10.04
CA VAL A 82 1.14 12.51 9.73
C VAL A 82 2.58 12.99 9.65
N LYS A 83 3.51 12.06 9.85
CA LYS A 83 4.94 12.25 9.67
C LYS A 83 5.48 11.29 8.60
N LEU A 84 6.17 11.85 7.62
CA LEU A 84 6.93 11.15 6.58
C LEU A 84 8.35 11.71 6.57
N ASP A 85 9.31 10.92 7.03
CA ASP A 85 10.71 11.33 7.22
C ASP A 85 10.84 12.62 8.06
N LYS A 86 11.23 13.73 7.41
CA LYS A 86 11.38 15.06 8.01
C LYS A 86 10.19 15.99 7.76
N VAL A 87 9.19 15.52 7.01
CA VAL A 87 7.98 16.29 6.67
C VAL A 87 6.85 15.88 7.59
N GLU A 88 6.19 16.87 8.17
CA GLU A 88 5.02 16.69 9.02
C GLU A 88 3.92 17.65 8.58
N GLY A 89 2.67 17.18 8.62
CA GLY A 89 1.52 18.03 8.31
C GLY A 89 0.23 17.23 8.23
N TRP A 90 -0.80 17.85 7.68
CA TRP A 90 -2.16 17.35 7.63
C TRP A 90 -2.50 16.76 6.27
N VAL A 91 -3.11 15.59 6.28
CA VAL A 91 -3.68 14.95 5.10
C VAL A 91 -5.16 14.67 5.33
N PHE A 92 -5.94 14.60 4.25
CA PHE A 92 -7.31 14.13 4.36
C PHE A 92 -7.32 12.61 4.50
N GLY A 93 -7.72 12.11 5.67
CA GLY A 93 -7.67 10.70 6.05
C GLY A 93 -8.57 9.79 5.20
N GLY A 94 -9.54 10.35 4.47
CA GLY A 94 -10.34 9.57 3.50
C GLY A 94 -9.52 8.98 2.34
N PHE A 95 -8.26 9.43 2.16
CA PHE A 95 -7.31 8.87 1.20
C PHE A 95 -6.14 8.13 1.86
N LEU A 96 -6.20 7.84 3.16
CA LEU A 96 -5.26 6.93 3.82
C LEU A 96 -5.80 5.51 3.78
N LEU A 97 -4.91 4.53 3.67
CA LEU A 97 -5.23 3.11 3.69
C LEU A 97 -4.69 2.47 4.96
N ALA A 98 -5.45 1.53 5.53
CA ALA A 98 -5.03 0.73 6.67
C ALA A 98 -3.90 -0.25 6.32
N ASN A 99 -3.87 -0.71 5.07
CA ASN A 99 -2.89 -1.64 4.53
C ASN A 99 -2.27 -1.04 3.26
N PRO A 100 -1.02 -1.41 2.90
CA PRO A 100 -0.46 -0.96 1.63
C PRO A 100 -1.34 -1.47 0.48
N PRO A 101 -1.48 -0.70 -0.62
CA PRO A 101 -2.17 -1.20 -1.80
C PRO A 101 -1.45 -2.46 -2.27
N SER A 102 -2.21 -3.53 -2.50
CA SER A 102 -1.68 -4.75 -3.11
C SER A 102 -1.03 -4.36 -4.45
N LYS A 103 0.16 -4.88 -4.76
CA LYS A 103 0.90 -4.62 -6.00
C LYS A 103 0.17 -5.06 -7.28
N THR A 104 -1.11 -5.41 -7.21
CA THR A 104 -1.93 -5.85 -8.34
C THR A 104 -2.73 -4.73 -9.00
N GLU A 105 -2.84 -3.53 -8.42
CA GLU A 105 -3.62 -2.45 -9.03
C GLU A 105 -2.88 -1.11 -9.00
N SER A 106 -1.90 -0.96 -9.90
CA SER A 106 -1.68 0.37 -10.46
C SER A 106 -2.66 0.50 -11.62
N ALA A 107 -3.76 1.21 -11.39
CA ALA A 107 -4.55 1.80 -12.45
C ALA A 107 -3.64 2.82 -13.18
N ASP A 108 -2.74 2.33 -14.02
CA ASP A 108 -2.18 3.14 -15.09
C ASP A 108 -3.38 3.50 -15.95
N SER A 109 -3.78 4.77 -15.88
CA SER A 109 -4.91 5.34 -16.62
C SER A 109 -4.79 5.17 -18.14
N ASN A 110 -3.68 4.62 -18.63
CA ASN A 110 -3.52 4.17 -20.00
C ASN A 110 -3.89 2.69 -20.14
N ALA A 111 -4.97 2.42 -20.89
CA ALA A 111 -5.27 1.08 -21.36
C ALA A 111 -4.04 0.50 -22.12
N PRO A 112 -3.54 -0.69 -21.74
CA PRO A 112 -2.37 -1.28 -22.36
C PRO A 112 -2.69 -1.88 -23.72
N THR A 113 -1.64 -2.08 -24.52
CA THR A 113 -1.69 -2.82 -25.79
C THR A 113 -1.25 -4.25 -25.57
N VAL A 114 -2.00 -5.22 -26.10
CA VAL A 114 -1.60 -6.62 -26.09
C VAL A 114 -0.49 -6.84 -27.12
N THR A 115 0.72 -7.16 -26.67
CA THR A 115 1.87 -7.40 -27.56
C THR A 115 2.19 -8.89 -27.72
N GLY A 116 1.76 -9.72 -26.77
CA GLY A 116 1.94 -11.17 -26.78
C GLY A 116 0.72 -11.92 -26.25
N LEU A 117 0.45 -13.07 -26.87
CA LEU A 117 -0.55 -14.05 -26.45
C LEU A 117 0.09 -15.42 -26.65
N GLU A 118 0.23 -16.17 -25.56
CA GLU A 118 0.83 -17.50 -25.56
C GLU A 118 -0.07 -18.44 -24.74
N SER A 119 -0.59 -19.48 -25.39
CA SER A 119 -1.32 -20.53 -24.68
C SER A 119 -0.32 -21.39 -23.92
N GLY A 120 -0.34 -21.31 -22.60
CA GLY A 120 0.47 -22.15 -21.72
C GLY A 120 -0.28 -23.40 -21.28
N ASP A 121 0.35 -24.18 -20.40
CA ASP A 121 -0.25 -25.43 -19.90
C ASP A 121 -1.37 -25.20 -18.88
N VAL A 122 -1.26 -24.11 -18.08
CA VAL A 122 -2.17 -23.84 -16.95
C VAL A 122 -3.03 -22.58 -17.14
N ALA A 123 -2.67 -21.72 -18.10
CA ALA A 123 -3.36 -20.47 -18.39
C ALA A 123 -2.93 -19.91 -19.75
N CYS A 124 -3.67 -18.90 -20.22
CA CYS A 124 -3.21 -18.01 -21.27
C CYS A 124 -2.24 -16.96 -20.69
N TYR A 125 -1.08 -16.76 -21.29
CA TYR A 125 -0.13 -15.70 -20.94
C TYR A 125 -0.32 -14.51 -21.88
N VAL A 126 -0.60 -13.34 -21.30
CA VAL A 126 -0.88 -12.10 -22.02
C VAL A 126 0.21 -11.08 -21.69
N THR A 127 0.92 -10.59 -22.70
CA THR A 127 1.91 -9.52 -22.53
C THR A 127 1.26 -8.17 -22.82
N LEU A 128 1.31 -7.27 -21.85
CA LEU A 128 0.68 -5.95 -21.83
C LEU A 128 1.75 -4.86 -21.84
N ASP A 129 1.70 -3.97 -22.84
CA ASP A 129 2.55 -2.78 -22.95
C ASP A 129 1.75 -1.51 -22.63
N TYR A 130 2.19 -0.75 -21.64
CA TYR A 130 1.53 0.48 -21.18
C TYR A 130 2.04 1.76 -21.88
N GLY A 131 3.04 1.65 -22.77
CA GLY A 131 3.54 2.76 -23.60
C GLY A 131 4.49 3.73 -22.89
N ASN A 132 4.79 3.51 -21.61
CA ASN A 132 5.75 4.27 -20.80
C ASN A 132 7.04 3.47 -20.51
N GLY A 133 7.32 2.45 -21.34
CA GLY A 133 8.42 1.50 -21.12
C GLY A 133 8.11 0.41 -20.08
N LYS A 134 6.90 0.42 -19.49
CA LYS A 134 6.40 -0.64 -18.61
C LYS A 134 5.72 -1.73 -19.45
N THR A 135 6.24 -2.95 -19.33
CA THR A 135 5.62 -4.16 -19.87
C THR A 135 5.34 -5.12 -18.72
N GLU A 136 4.16 -5.74 -18.72
CA GLU A 136 3.80 -6.79 -17.75
C GLU A 136 3.28 -8.03 -18.47
N MET A 137 3.59 -9.21 -17.93
CA MET A 137 2.95 -10.46 -18.32
C MET A 137 1.88 -10.80 -17.28
N LYS A 138 0.68 -11.13 -17.75
CA LYS A 138 -0.47 -11.54 -16.92
C LYS A 138 -0.96 -12.91 -17.33
N THR A 139 -1.52 -13.63 -16.37
CA THR A 139 -2.26 -14.87 -16.59
C THR A 139 -3.72 -14.55 -16.90
N ALA A 140 -4.31 -15.29 -17.81
CA ALA A 140 -5.66 -15.13 -18.31
C ALA A 140 -6.35 -16.48 -18.45
N ALA A 141 -7.68 -16.47 -18.47
CA ALA A 141 -8.45 -17.64 -18.88
C ALA A 141 -8.07 -18.05 -20.32
N PHE A 142 -8.14 -19.36 -20.61
CA PHE A 142 -7.68 -19.91 -21.88
C PHE A 142 -8.38 -19.29 -23.10
N ASP A 143 -9.68 -19.00 -22.96
CA ASP A 143 -10.50 -18.37 -23.98
C ASP A 143 -10.01 -16.98 -24.40
N ILE A 144 -9.25 -16.28 -23.56
CA ILE A 144 -8.64 -14.99 -23.90
C ILE A 144 -7.61 -15.12 -25.01
N CYS A 145 -6.85 -16.22 -25.06
CA CYS A 145 -5.82 -16.45 -26.08
C CYS A 145 -6.42 -16.68 -27.47
N ASP A 146 -7.68 -17.12 -27.56
CA ASP A 146 -8.38 -17.34 -28.82
C ASP A 146 -8.98 -16.05 -29.41
N GLN A 147 -8.96 -14.95 -28.64
CA GLN A 147 -9.54 -13.68 -29.08
C GLN A 147 -8.59 -12.91 -30.00
N PRO A 148 -9.11 -12.19 -31.03
CA PRO A 148 -8.30 -11.40 -31.96
C PRO A 148 -7.85 -10.05 -31.35
N ILE A 149 -7.21 -10.08 -30.19
CA ILE A 149 -6.85 -8.89 -29.40
C ILE A 149 -5.37 -8.50 -29.50
N LYS A 150 -4.51 -9.31 -30.15
CA LYS A 150 -3.10 -8.97 -30.36
C LYS A 150 -2.96 -7.66 -31.16
N GLY A 151 -2.11 -6.77 -30.68
CA GLY A 151 -1.89 -5.42 -31.21
C GLY A 151 -3.02 -4.43 -30.90
N LYS A 152 -4.02 -4.82 -30.10
CA LYS A 152 -5.13 -3.94 -29.70
C LYS A 152 -4.89 -3.36 -28.32
N LYS A 153 -5.33 -2.13 -28.14
CA LYS A 153 -5.47 -1.50 -26.83
C LYS A 153 -6.71 -2.06 -26.14
N ILE A 154 -6.59 -2.48 -24.88
CA ILE A 154 -7.67 -3.17 -24.17
C ILE A 154 -7.90 -2.61 -22.77
N THR A 155 -9.13 -2.75 -22.29
CA THR A 155 -9.43 -2.83 -20.85
C THR A 155 -9.67 -4.28 -20.48
N PHE A 156 -9.39 -4.65 -19.23
CA PHE A 156 -9.55 -6.02 -18.77
C PHE A 156 -10.00 -6.08 -17.32
N LYS A 157 -10.63 -7.20 -16.94
CA LYS A 157 -11.05 -7.49 -15.57
C LYS A 157 -10.24 -8.67 -15.03
N MET A 158 -9.74 -8.51 -13.80
CA MET A 158 -9.08 -9.58 -13.05
C MET A 158 -10.06 -10.21 -12.06
N GLU A 159 -10.07 -11.53 -12.00
CA GLU A 159 -10.83 -12.30 -11.00
C GLU A 159 -10.02 -13.52 -10.55
N LYS A 160 -10.39 -14.10 -9.40
CA LYS A 160 -9.76 -15.33 -8.91
C LYS A 160 -10.28 -16.54 -9.69
N GLY A 161 -9.36 -17.32 -10.26
CA GLY A 161 -9.64 -18.59 -10.92
C GLY A 161 -8.88 -19.74 -10.28
N GLN A 162 -9.39 -20.97 -10.48
CA GLN A 162 -8.67 -22.19 -10.11
C GLN A 162 -7.90 -22.71 -11.32
N VAL A 163 -6.62 -22.98 -11.11
CA VAL A 163 -5.74 -23.65 -12.09
C VAL A 163 -5.12 -24.86 -11.44
N LEU A 164 -4.57 -25.78 -12.24
CA LEU A 164 -3.87 -26.96 -11.73
C LEU A 164 -2.72 -26.55 -10.78
N ALA A 165 -2.60 -27.25 -9.66
CA ALA A 165 -1.54 -26.98 -8.68
C ALA A 165 -0.15 -27.35 -9.22
N ASP A 166 0.91 -26.67 -8.75
CA ASP A 166 2.28 -26.94 -9.20
C ASP A 166 2.73 -28.38 -8.88
N SER A 167 2.15 -28.97 -7.82
CA SER A 167 2.34 -30.37 -7.41
C SER A 167 1.90 -31.37 -8.49
N CYS A 168 0.99 -30.99 -9.38
CA CYS A 168 0.49 -31.87 -10.43
C CYS A 168 1.50 -32.08 -11.57
N GLN A 169 2.54 -31.25 -11.70
CA GLN A 169 3.58 -31.39 -12.73
C GLN A 169 3.03 -31.57 -14.17
N GLY A 170 1.87 -30.97 -14.47
CA GLY A 170 1.20 -31.07 -15.78
C GLY A 170 0.39 -32.35 -16.00
N ASP A 171 0.16 -33.17 -14.97
CA ASP A 171 -0.71 -34.34 -15.04
C ASP A 171 -2.20 -33.92 -15.14
N PRO A 172 -2.88 -34.17 -16.27
CA PRO A 172 -4.28 -33.78 -16.46
C PRO A 172 -5.27 -34.55 -15.58
N GLU A 173 -4.87 -35.71 -15.03
CA GLU A 173 -5.71 -36.50 -14.11
C GLU A 173 -5.59 -36.02 -12.65
N CYS A 174 -4.69 -35.07 -12.37
CA CYS A 174 -4.49 -34.50 -11.05
C CYS A 174 -5.67 -33.62 -10.64
N SER A 175 -6.16 -33.81 -9.41
CA SER A 175 -7.31 -33.07 -8.86
C SER A 175 -6.92 -31.87 -7.98
N GLU A 176 -5.62 -31.68 -7.72
CA GLU A 176 -5.15 -30.57 -6.91
C GLU A 176 -5.18 -29.25 -7.70
N THR A 177 -5.78 -28.22 -7.11
CA THR A 177 -5.89 -26.90 -7.72
C THR A 177 -5.31 -25.83 -6.81
N LYS A 178 -4.84 -24.73 -7.42
CA LYS A 178 -4.48 -23.50 -6.72
C LYS A 178 -5.30 -22.33 -7.25
N THR A 179 -5.48 -21.32 -6.41
CA THR A 179 -6.17 -20.08 -6.79
C THR A 179 -5.17 -19.04 -7.29
N VAL A 180 -5.43 -18.46 -8.45
CA VAL A 180 -4.60 -17.40 -9.07
C VAL A 180 -5.49 -16.28 -9.60
N ASP A 181 -4.95 -15.08 -9.76
CA ASP A 181 -5.66 -13.98 -10.42
C ASP A 181 -5.53 -14.14 -11.94
N LEU A 182 -6.67 -14.19 -12.64
CA LEU A 182 -6.77 -14.35 -14.08
C LEU A 182 -7.48 -13.15 -14.71
N ILE A 183 -7.03 -12.74 -15.89
CA ILE A 183 -7.88 -11.96 -16.79
C ILE A 183 -9.04 -12.84 -17.23
N THR A 184 -10.27 -12.48 -16.84
CA THR A 184 -11.50 -13.22 -17.23
C THR A 184 -12.33 -12.46 -18.25
N THR A 185 -12.03 -11.18 -18.49
CA THR A 185 -12.73 -10.37 -19.48
C THR A 185 -11.78 -9.39 -20.12
N VAL A 186 -11.86 -9.27 -21.44
CA VAL A 186 -11.14 -8.28 -22.24
C VAL A 186 -12.14 -7.48 -23.07
N THR A 187 -11.93 -6.19 -23.19
CA THR A 187 -12.69 -5.30 -24.08
C THR A 187 -11.71 -4.46 -24.88
N VAL A 188 -11.81 -4.51 -26.21
CA VAL A 188 -11.00 -3.69 -27.11
C VAL A 188 -11.47 -2.23 -27.01
N VAL A 189 -10.52 -1.33 -26.75
CA VAL A 189 -10.74 0.12 -26.79
C VAL A 189 -10.87 0.53 -28.26
N LYS A 190 -11.95 1.23 -28.59
CA LYS A 190 -12.22 1.76 -29.94
C LYS A 190 -11.39 3.00 -30.23
#